data_AF-A0A8S9WUM0-F1
#
_entry.id   AF-A0A8S9WUM0-F1
#
_cell.length_a   1.000
_cell.length_b   1.000
_cell.length_c   1.000
_cell.angle_alpha   90.00
_cell.angle_beta   90.00
_cell.angle_gamma   90.00
#
_symmetry.space_group_name_H-M   'P 1'
#
loop_
_entity.id
_entity.type
_entity.pdbx_description
1 polymer ?
#
loop_
_entity_poly.entity_id
_entity_poly.type
_entity_poly.pdbx_seq_one_letter_code
_entity_poly.pdbx_strand_id
1 'polypeptide(L)'
;MMSFISTFYGQSMAKAEVLKDPIADYIRDHRLPGLMPVGDVKIEPSGLIMPKEFVPYLDRIKNFEVRPDDTWVISFPKCGTTWTQEMVWLLCNDLDYEASNNKLLLQRFPFLEAVCILSDELKQGTNPDDDWIFQADTINYIAEQKSPRFIKTHLPVSLLPDQIWSVKPKIIYVTRNPKDVAVSYYHHHRLWNGYTGMYPLFMQAFLQDKLVYSPFWEHVIEYKKLEKEPNILINSFEDMKSNLFGIIQKTADFLGKHYNEDEFSKLAEHLSFNKMKENSAINGEEVVEEVRQRHKMDSSDPGLCFLRKGQVDSWKDEMTPDIAKQFDAWTTKKTKGTVLEKLADIIQRSSGVKVGSYRDHSVELPENQTQMDYPVGLLEGPATFQHPHAQSHYGNNPNPSHLSHKRSQRVKYQKTYMKTINTNRILTHPGEHLSLIRHLFTMSNRKEPLSQFIQSIHGRPVVVKLNSGVDYRGVLACLDGYMNIALEQTEEYVNGQLKDKYGDAFLRGNNVLYISSQKRRYN
;
A
#
# COMPACT_ATOMS: atom_id res chain seq x y z
N MET A 1 10.68 27.58 -9.19
CA MET A 1 10.75 26.14 -9.52
C MET A 1 12.19 25.63 -9.70
N MET A 2 12.96 26.05 -10.71
CA MET A 2 14.34 25.55 -10.91
C MET A 2 15.27 25.79 -9.71
N SER A 3 15.15 26.93 -9.01
CA SER A 3 15.88 27.14 -7.75
C SER A 3 15.46 26.16 -6.65
N PHE A 4 14.18 25.79 -6.53
CA PHE A 4 13.72 24.80 -5.54
C PHE A 4 14.25 23.39 -5.86
N ILE A 5 14.17 22.98 -7.13
CA ILE A 5 14.67 21.69 -7.60
C ILE A 5 16.19 21.63 -7.50
N SER A 6 16.91 22.65 -7.97
CA SER A 6 18.37 22.73 -7.89
C SER A 6 18.91 22.83 -6.45
N THR A 7 18.17 23.49 -5.53
CA THR A 7 18.62 23.66 -4.13
C THR A 7 18.38 22.39 -3.30
N PHE A 8 17.31 21.64 -3.57
CA PHE A 8 17.02 20.38 -2.85
C PHE A 8 17.75 19.17 -3.44
N TYR A 9 17.89 19.10 -4.76
CA TYR A 9 18.38 17.90 -5.43
C TYR A 9 19.82 17.98 -5.91
N GLY A 10 20.40 19.18 -6.04
CA GLY A 10 21.80 19.37 -6.47
C GLY A 10 22.14 18.62 -7.77
N GLN A 11 23.39 18.68 -8.21
CA GLN A 11 23.88 17.80 -9.28
C GLN A 11 24.36 16.44 -8.72
N SER A 12 23.72 15.92 -7.66
CA SER A 12 24.13 14.61 -7.14
C SER A 12 23.50 13.50 -7.99
N MET A 13 24.34 12.70 -8.64
CA MET A 13 23.90 11.47 -9.33
C MET A 13 23.06 10.62 -8.37
N ALA A 14 21.90 10.13 -8.84
CA ALA A 14 21.05 9.25 -8.06
C ALA A 14 21.84 8.00 -7.64
N LYS A 15 21.78 7.63 -6.36
CA LYS A 15 22.46 6.45 -5.82
C LYS A 15 21.45 5.45 -5.31
N ALA A 16 21.64 4.17 -5.64
CA ALA A 16 20.82 3.09 -5.13
C ALA A 16 21.51 2.44 -3.92
N GLU A 17 20.83 2.46 -2.77
CA GLU A 17 21.26 1.79 -1.55
C GLU A 17 20.39 0.57 -1.29
N VAL A 18 21.00 -0.57 -0.93
CA VAL A 18 20.24 -1.79 -0.63
C VAL A 18 19.32 -1.55 0.57
N LEU A 19 18.03 -1.82 0.40
CA LEU A 19 17.04 -1.75 1.46
C LEU A 19 17.22 -2.94 2.42
N LYS A 20 17.87 -2.68 3.55
CA LYS A 20 18.02 -3.63 4.66
C LYS A 20 17.05 -3.24 5.78
N ASP A 21 15.93 -3.94 5.86
CA ASP A 21 14.87 -3.62 6.81
C ASP A 21 14.00 -4.86 7.08
N PRO A 22 13.77 -5.25 8.35
CA PRO A 22 13.01 -6.47 8.67
C PRO A 22 11.59 -6.49 8.10
N ILE A 23 10.89 -5.36 8.01
CA ILE A 23 9.54 -5.35 7.43
C ILE A 23 9.61 -5.46 5.91
N ALA A 24 10.62 -4.87 5.27
CA ALA A 24 10.84 -5.04 3.82
C ALA A 24 11.23 -6.49 3.47
N ASP A 25 12.07 -7.12 4.29
CA ASP A 25 12.42 -8.54 4.18
C ASP A 25 11.17 -9.42 4.30
N TYR A 26 10.32 -9.14 5.29
CA TYR A 26 9.03 -9.83 5.42
C TYR A 26 8.16 -9.71 4.17
N ILE A 27 8.03 -8.51 3.58
CA ILE A 27 7.26 -8.30 2.34
C ILE A 27 7.87 -9.08 1.18
N ARG A 28 9.19 -9.14 1.07
CA ARG A 28 9.92 -9.91 0.04
C ARG A 28 9.68 -11.42 0.16
N ASP A 29 9.71 -11.94 1.38
CA ASP A 29 9.62 -13.37 1.64
C ASP A 29 8.19 -13.90 1.54
N HIS A 30 7.18 -13.04 1.69
CA HIS A 30 5.77 -13.41 1.70
C HIS A 30 5.08 -13.04 0.39
N ARG A 31 5.61 -13.55 -0.73
CA ARG A 31 5.02 -13.36 -2.05
C ARG A 31 5.12 -14.58 -2.95
N LEU A 32 4.22 -14.65 -3.93
CA LEU A 32 4.32 -15.61 -5.02
C LEU A 32 5.45 -15.18 -5.99
N PRO A 33 6.23 -16.14 -6.52
CA PRO A 33 7.25 -15.84 -7.52
C PRO A 33 6.61 -15.42 -8.85
N GLY A 34 7.40 -14.80 -9.72
CA GLY A 34 6.99 -14.51 -11.10
C GLY A 34 6.15 -13.26 -11.32
N LEU A 35 5.80 -12.57 -10.24
CA LEU A 35 4.99 -11.35 -10.25
C LEU A 35 5.86 -10.10 -10.06
N MET A 36 5.24 -8.91 -10.11
CA MET A 36 5.95 -7.64 -10.01
C MET A 36 6.91 -7.63 -8.81
N PRO A 37 8.17 -7.21 -9.00
CA PRO A 37 9.13 -7.09 -7.91
C PRO A 37 8.68 -6.06 -6.87
N VAL A 38 9.23 -6.20 -5.67
CA VAL A 38 8.96 -5.31 -4.52
C VAL A 38 10.18 -4.41 -4.27
N GLY A 39 10.15 -3.61 -3.21
CA GLY A 39 11.24 -2.69 -2.88
C GLY A 39 12.52 -3.42 -2.49
N ASP A 40 13.60 -3.19 -3.22
CA ASP A 40 14.94 -3.74 -2.95
C ASP A 40 15.99 -2.68 -2.65
N VAL A 41 15.79 -1.49 -3.20
CA VAL A 41 16.73 -0.38 -3.09
C VAL A 41 15.99 0.90 -2.71
N LYS A 42 16.70 1.77 -1.99
CA LYS A 42 16.33 3.16 -1.77
C LYS A 42 17.16 4.03 -2.71
N ILE A 43 16.51 4.89 -3.48
CA ILE A 43 17.16 5.82 -4.40
C ILE A 43 17.37 7.15 -3.68
N GLU A 44 18.61 7.56 -3.47
CA GLU A 44 18.97 8.85 -2.89
C GLU A 44 19.22 9.89 -3.99
N PRO A 45 18.89 11.19 -3.76
CA PRO A 45 18.35 11.75 -2.50
C PRO A 45 16.81 11.72 -2.39
N SER A 46 16.08 11.15 -3.36
CA SER A 46 14.61 11.15 -3.37
C SER A 46 14.00 10.30 -2.25
N GLY A 47 14.78 9.35 -1.74
CA GLY A 47 14.34 8.31 -0.81
C GLY A 47 13.43 7.26 -1.43
N LEU A 48 13.25 7.26 -2.76
CA LEU A 48 12.29 6.39 -3.44
C LEU A 48 12.66 4.92 -3.26
N ILE A 49 11.72 4.11 -2.76
CA ILE A 49 11.88 2.66 -2.71
C ILE A 49 11.47 2.05 -4.05
N MET A 50 12.39 1.31 -4.67
CA MET A 50 12.16 0.64 -5.95
C MET A 50 12.77 -0.77 -5.99
N PRO A 51 12.31 -1.63 -6.91
CA PRO A 51 13.06 -2.82 -7.32
C PRO A 51 14.47 -2.46 -7.77
N LYS A 52 15.44 -3.36 -7.56
CA LYS A 52 16.82 -3.15 -8.03
C LYS A 52 16.91 -3.06 -9.56
N GLU A 53 15.94 -3.66 -10.25
CA GLU A 53 15.76 -3.63 -11.71
C GLU A 53 15.49 -2.22 -12.24
N PHE A 54 15.07 -1.28 -11.38
CA PHE A 54 14.90 0.13 -11.74
C PHE A 54 16.22 0.85 -12.01
N VAL A 55 17.30 0.48 -11.30
CA VAL A 55 18.56 1.23 -11.27
C VAL A 55 19.19 1.42 -12.65
N PRO A 56 19.27 0.41 -13.54
CA PRO A 56 19.83 0.57 -14.89
C PRO A 56 19.04 1.52 -15.80
N TYR A 57 17.78 1.84 -15.47
CA TYR A 57 16.91 2.69 -16.28
C TYR A 57 16.86 4.15 -15.80
N LEU A 58 17.47 4.46 -14.66
CA LEU A 58 17.50 5.82 -14.10
C LEU A 58 17.98 6.85 -15.14
N ASP A 59 19.15 6.64 -15.73
CA ASP A 59 19.70 7.58 -16.71
C ASP A 59 18.82 7.71 -17.94
N ARG A 60 18.16 6.63 -18.37
CA ARG A 60 17.26 6.65 -19.53
C ARG A 60 15.99 7.47 -19.24
N ILE A 61 15.44 7.32 -18.04
CA ILE A 61 14.27 8.09 -17.59
C ILE A 61 14.65 9.57 -17.42
N LYS A 62 15.78 9.87 -16.79
CA LYS A 62 16.25 11.25 -16.58
C LYS A 62 16.52 11.98 -17.90
N ASN A 63 17.08 11.28 -18.89
CA ASN A 63 17.38 11.80 -20.22
C ASN A 63 16.24 11.66 -21.23
N PHE A 64 15.06 11.18 -20.81
CA PHE A 64 13.92 11.01 -21.72
C PHE A 64 13.51 12.36 -22.33
N GLU A 65 13.36 12.39 -23.65
CA GLU A 65 12.98 13.60 -24.38
C GLU A 65 11.52 13.97 -24.09
N VAL A 66 11.30 15.17 -23.56
CA VAL A 66 9.97 15.70 -23.26
C VAL A 66 9.52 16.64 -24.37
N ARG A 67 8.30 16.48 -24.86
CA ARG A 67 7.73 17.32 -25.91
C ARG A 67 6.73 18.33 -25.31
N PRO A 68 6.60 19.54 -25.89
CA PRO A 68 5.68 20.57 -25.38
C PRO A 68 4.22 20.14 -25.33
N ASP A 69 3.81 19.23 -26.22
CA ASP A 69 2.44 18.74 -26.35
C ASP A 69 2.20 17.40 -25.62
N ASP A 70 3.17 16.95 -24.81
CA ASP A 70 2.94 15.82 -23.92
C ASP A 70 1.90 16.16 -22.84
N THR A 71 1.13 15.15 -22.45
CA THR A 71 0.28 15.21 -21.25
C THR A 71 0.61 14.07 -20.31
N TRP A 72 1.00 14.40 -19.09
CA TRP A 72 1.43 13.47 -18.07
C TRP A 72 0.36 13.28 -17.00
N VAL A 73 -0.02 12.05 -16.70
CA VAL A 73 -0.86 11.71 -15.54
C VAL A 73 0.00 11.02 -14.49
N ILE A 74 0.14 11.67 -13.34
CA ILE A 74 1.06 11.28 -12.27
C ILE A 74 0.29 11.09 -10.96
N SER A 75 0.69 10.11 -10.17
CA SER A 75 0.15 9.92 -8.82
C SER A 75 1.03 8.93 -8.05
N PHE A 76 1.00 8.96 -6.73
CA PHE A 76 1.31 7.74 -5.99
C PHE A 76 0.32 6.63 -6.42
N PRO A 77 0.73 5.35 -6.53
CA PRO A 77 -0.18 4.29 -6.95
C PRO A 77 -1.50 4.28 -6.17
N LYS A 78 -2.59 3.98 -6.86
CA LYS A 78 -3.94 3.81 -6.28
C LYS A 78 -4.66 5.09 -5.82
N CYS A 79 -4.17 6.25 -6.23
CA CYS A 79 -4.86 7.54 -6.00
C CYS A 79 -5.93 7.89 -7.05
N GLY A 80 -6.19 7.06 -8.07
CA GLY A 80 -7.21 7.33 -9.11
C GLY A 80 -6.67 7.50 -10.52
N THR A 81 -5.42 7.11 -10.77
CA THR A 81 -4.71 7.23 -12.05
C THR A 81 -5.52 6.71 -13.24
N THR A 82 -6.11 5.52 -13.16
CA THR A 82 -6.94 4.92 -14.23
C THR A 82 -8.10 5.83 -14.63
N TRP A 83 -8.78 6.41 -13.64
CA TRP A 83 -9.92 7.28 -13.86
C TRP A 83 -9.52 8.58 -14.55
N THR A 84 -8.41 9.17 -14.13
CA THR A 84 -7.86 10.39 -14.72
C THR A 84 -7.30 10.16 -16.12
N GLN A 85 -6.62 9.04 -16.38
CA GLN A 85 -6.13 8.71 -17.73
C GLN A 85 -7.28 8.63 -18.74
N GLU A 86 -8.37 7.92 -18.39
CA GLU A 86 -9.53 7.82 -19.29
C GLU A 86 -10.17 9.19 -19.57
N MET A 87 -10.39 9.99 -18.52
CA MET A 87 -10.92 11.34 -18.63
C MET A 87 -10.06 12.21 -19.54
N VAL A 88 -8.75 12.24 -19.31
CA VAL A 88 -7.81 13.08 -20.06
C VAL A 88 -7.71 12.61 -21.51
N TRP A 89 -7.67 11.31 -21.74
CA TRP A 89 -7.59 10.78 -23.10
C TRP A 89 -8.80 11.20 -23.93
N LEU A 90 -10.02 11.02 -23.41
CA LEU A 90 -11.26 11.40 -24.10
C LEU A 90 -11.34 12.91 -24.33
N LEU A 91 -11.00 13.73 -23.32
CA LEU A 91 -10.97 15.18 -23.47
C LEU A 91 -9.94 15.63 -24.52
N CYS A 92 -8.80 14.94 -24.65
CA CYS A 92 -7.79 15.33 -25.63
C CYS A 92 -8.10 14.85 -27.04
N ASN A 93 -8.86 13.77 -27.18
CA ASN A 93 -9.24 13.13 -28.45
C ASN A 93 -10.72 13.33 -28.78
N ASP A 94 -11.24 14.52 -28.46
CA ASP A 94 -12.55 15.01 -28.93
C ASP A 94 -13.72 14.07 -28.62
N LEU A 95 -13.66 13.44 -27.43
CA LEU A 95 -14.64 12.49 -26.92
C LEU A 95 -14.87 11.29 -27.85
N ASP A 96 -13.81 10.81 -28.52
CA ASP A 96 -13.85 9.61 -29.35
C ASP A 96 -13.95 8.33 -28.49
N TYR A 97 -15.17 7.99 -28.09
CA TYR A 97 -15.49 6.79 -27.32
C TYR A 97 -15.22 5.50 -28.09
N GLU A 98 -15.31 5.50 -29.42
CA GLU A 98 -15.06 4.32 -30.24
C GLU A 98 -13.57 3.97 -30.19
N ALA A 99 -12.70 4.94 -30.44
CA ALA A 99 -11.26 4.75 -30.33
C ALA A 99 -10.82 4.40 -28.90
N SER A 100 -11.49 4.95 -27.87
CA SER A 100 -11.20 4.59 -26.47
C SER A 100 -11.52 3.12 -26.17
N ASN A 101 -12.60 2.58 -26.73
CA ASN A 101 -13.01 1.19 -26.54
C ASN A 101 -12.22 0.20 -27.40
N ASN A 102 -11.68 0.63 -28.53
CA ASN A 102 -10.90 -0.22 -29.45
C ASN A 102 -9.42 -0.34 -29.07
N LYS A 103 -8.93 0.39 -28.05
CA LYS A 103 -7.54 0.35 -27.59
C LYS A 103 -7.47 0.29 -26.07
N LEU A 104 -6.64 -0.63 -25.57
CA LEU A 104 -6.41 -0.76 -24.12
C LEU A 104 -5.89 0.56 -23.55
N LEU A 105 -6.31 0.90 -22.33
CA LEU A 105 -5.89 2.12 -21.65
C LEU A 105 -4.38 2.22 -21.53
N LEU A 106 -3.69 1.10 -21.29
CA LEU A 106 -2.22 1.09 -21.25
C LEU A 106 -1.60 1.50 -22.59
N GLN A 107 -2.21 1.16 -23.73
CA GLN A 107 -1.71 1.57 -25.06
C GLN A 107 -1.98 3.06 -25.31
N ARG A 108 -3.10 3.57 -24.78
CA ARG A 108 -3.49 4.98 -24.86
C ARG A 108 -2.69 5.87 -23.91
N PHE A 109 -2.27 5.32 -22.77
CA PHE A 109 -1.46 5.94 -21.72
C PHE A 109 -0.34 4.98 -21.27
N PRO A 110 0.74 4.86 -22.05
CA PRO A 110 1.82 3.95 -21.71
C PRO A 110 2.52 4.36 -20.41
N PHE A 111 2.93 3.36 -19.65
CA PHE A 111 3.52 3.54 -18.33
C PHE A 111 5.04 3.60 -18.43
N LEU A 112 5.62 4.78 -18.20
CA LEU A 112 7.03 5.08 -18.47
C LEU A 112 7.99 4.03 -17.87
N GLU A 113 7.89 3.78 -16.57
CA GLU A 113 8.78 2.88 -15.84
C GLU A 113 8.31 1.40 -15.81
N ALA A 114 7.30 1.02 -16.60
CA ALA A 114 6.80 -0.36 -16.64
C ALA A 114 7.90 -1.37 -17.02
N VAL A 115 8.83 -0.99 -17.90
CA VAL A 115 9.99 -1.80 -18.33
C VAL A 115 10.79 -2.42 -17.16
N CYS A 116 10.81 -1.76 -16.00
CA CYS A 116 11.62 -2.15 -14.84
C CYS A 116 10.82 -2.54 -13.59
N ILE A 117 9.49 -2.52 -13.64
CA ILE A 117 8.62 -2.96 -12.53
C ILE A 117 7.74 -4.16 -12.90
N LEU A 118 7.85 -4.66 -14.14
CA LEU A 118 7.23 -5.90 -14.59
C LEU A 118 8.28 -7.01 -14.57
N SER A 119 7.91 -8.18 -14.03
CA SER A 119 8.74 -9.38 -14.09
C SER A 119 8.79 -9.94 -15.51
N ASP A 120 9.89 -10.60 -15.89
CA ASP A 120 10.01 -11.20 -17.23
C ASP A 120 8.87 -12.18 -17.55
N GLU A 121 8.31 -12.84 -16.53
CA GLU A 121 7.15 -13.72 -16.66
C GLU A 121 5.85 -12.95 -16.97
N LEU A 122 5.64 -11.76 -16.38
CA LEU A 122 4.54 -10.88 -16.76
C LEU A 122 4.77 -10.23 -18.12
N LYS A 123 6.03 -10.08 -18.54
CA LYS A 123 6.35 -9.61 -19.89
C LYS A 123 6.01 -10.65 -20.94
N GLN A 124 6.24 -11.93 -20.68
CA GLN A 124 5.99 -13.04 -21.62
C GLN A 124 4.51 -13.44 -21.72
N GLY A 125 3.60 -12.48 -21.90
CA GLY A 125 2.16 -12.77 -22.02
C GLY A 125 1.84 -13.85 -23.07
N THR A 126 0.62 -14.40 -22.99
CA THR A 126 0.21 -15.56 -23.79
C THR A 126 -0.30 -15.27 -25.20
N ASN A 127 -0.54 -14.01 -25.57
CA ASN A 127 -0.97 -13.58 -26.89
C ASN A 127 0.11 -12.74 -27.61
N PRO A 128 0.87 -13.33 -28.55
CA PRO A 128 1.94 -12.66 -29.29
C PRO A 128 1.53 -11.37 -30.01
N ASP A 129 0.23 -11.23 -30.35
CA ASP A 129 -0.29 -10.10 -31.13
C ASP A 129 -0.75 -8.91 -30.25
N ASP A 130 -1.05 -9.14 -28.95
CA ASP A 130 -1.56 -8.12 -28.02
C ASP A 130 -0.56 -7.74 -26.89
N ASP A 131 0.46 -8.57 -26.67
CA ASP A 131 1.32 -8.48 -25.48
C ASP A 131 2.51 -7.53 -25.57
N TRP A 132 2.63 -6.76 -26.66
CA TRP A 132 3.77 -5.86 -26.81
C TRP A 132 3.90 -4.89 -25.63
N ILE A 133 2.82 -4.48 -24.98
CA ILE A 133 2.89 -3.49 -23.90
C ILE A 133 3.49 -4.00 -22.60
N PHE A 134 3.37 -5.31 -22.33
CA PHE A 134 4.10 -5.96 -21.25
C PHE A 134 5.47 -6.44 -21.74
N GLN A 135 5.66 -6.72 -23.03
CA GLN A 135 6.94 -7.15 -23.62
C GLN A 135 7.93 -5.99 -23.92
N ALA A 136 7.47 -4.74 -23.97
CA ALA A 136 8.24 -3.64 -24.55
C ALA A 136 9.16 -2.92 -23.57
N ASP A 137 10.25 -2.43 -24.14
CA ASP A 137 10.96 -1.26 -23.63
C ASP A 137 10.02 -0.04 -23.68
N THR A 138 9.27 0.18 -22.60
CA THR A 138 8.24 1.23 -22.54
C THR A 138 8.79 2.63 -22.74
N ILE A 139 10.06 2.88 -22.37
CA ILE A 139 10.72 4.17 -22.58
C ILE A 139 10.86 4.44 -24.07
N ASN A 140 11.43 3.49 -24.84
CA ASN A 140 11.60 3.64 -26.29
C ASN A 140 10.24 3.64 -27.01
N TYR A 141 9.32 2.79 -26.58
CA TYR A 141 7.97 2.76 -27.14
C TYR A 141 7.29 4.14 -27.09
N ILE A 142 7.35 4.82 -25.93
CA ILE A 142 6.79 6.17 -25.78
C ILE A 142 7.58 7.17 -26.65
N ALA A 143 8.90 7.05 -26.73
CA ALA A 143 9.71 7.93 -27.57
C ALA A 143 9.31 7.85 -29.06
N GLU A 144 8.95 6.66 -29.55
CA GLU A 144 8.55 6.42 -30.93
C GLU A 144 7.08 6.79 -31.23
N GLN A 145 6.26 7.04 -30.21
CA GLN A 145 4.88 7.47 -30.42
C GLN A 145 4.81 8.84 -31.10
N LYS A 146 3.81 8.98 -31.98
CA LYS A 146 3.46 10.28 -32.57
C LYS A 146 2.95 11.23 -31.50
N SER A 147 3.28 12.50 -31.67
CA SER A 147 2.70 13.60 -30.88
C SER A 147 1.20 13.79 -31.22
N PRO A 148 0.35 14.19 -30.24
CA PRO A 148 0.68 14.36 -28.82
C PRO A 148 0.79 13.02 -28.08
N ARG A 149 1.65 12.95 -27.06
CA ARG A 149 1.82 11.74 -26.23
C ARG A 149 1.09 11.87 -24.90
N PHE A 150 0.52 10.77 -24.44
CA PHE A 150 -0.14 10.65 -23.15
C PHE A 150 0.64 9.67 -22.28
N ILE A 151 1.20 10.13 -21.17
CA ILE A 151 2.21 9.35 -20.42
C ILE A 151 1.75 9.18 -18.99
N LYS A 152 1.77 7.93 -18.52
CA LYS A 152 1.56 7.59 -17.10
C LYS A 152 2.91 7.41 -16.42
N THR A 153 3.04 7.91 -15.19
CA THR A 153 4.13 7.55 -14.28
C THR A 153 3.71 7.62 -12.81
N HIS A 154 4.43 6.91 -11.96
CA HIS A 154 4.31 6.94 -10.49
C HIS A 154 5.60 7.47 -9.84
N LEU A 155 6.52 8.05 -10.63
CA LEU A 155 7.77 8.60 -10.12
C LEU A 155 7.55 9.93 -9.38
N PRO A 156 8.38 10.22 -8.36
CA PRO A 156 8.41 11.52 -7.68
C PRO A 156 9.06 12.60 -8.57
N VAL A 157 8.89 13.86 -8.18
CA VAL A 157 9.39 15.06 -8.90
C VAL A 157 10.86 14.93 -9.28
N SER A 158 11.70 14.47 -8.35
CA SER A 158 13.14 14.36 -8.55
C SER A 158 13.59 13.34 -9.59
N LEU A 159 12.75 12.33 -9.87
CA LEU A 159 13.07 11.24 -10.78
C LEU A 159 12.33 11.31 -12.12
N LEU A 160 11.53 12.36 -12.34
CA LEU A 160 11.02 12.68 -13.67
C LEU A 160 12.14 13.08 -14.64
N PRO A 161 11.90 13.02 -15.97
CA PRO A 161 12.85 13.49 -16.96
C PRO A 161 13.26 14.95 -16.73
N ASP A 162 14.55 15.27 -16.85
CA ASP A 162 15.05 16.62 -16.49
C ASP A 162 14.44 17.72 -17.35
N GLN A 163 14.20 17.41 -18.64
CA GLN A 163 13.59 18.35 -19.58
C GLN A 163 12.15 18.74 -19.21
N ILE A 164 11.46 17.97 -18.35
CA ILE A 164 10.07 18.25 -17.98
C ILE A 164 9.93 19.63 -17.32
N TRP A 165 10.97 20.09 -16.63
CA TRP A 165 10.98 21.35 -15.90
C TRP A 165 11.26 22.58 -16.78
N SER A 166 11.95 22.39 -17.90
CA SER A 166 12.21 23.43 -18.90
C SER A 166 11.14 23.47 -19.98
N VAL A 167 10.70 22.32 -20.48
CA VAL A 167 9.67 22.18 -21.52
C VAL A 167 8.28 22.52 -20.98
N LYS A 168 8.02 22.18 -19.71
CA LYS A 168 6.75 22.43 -19.02
C LYS A 168 5.50 21.89 -19.76
N PRO A 169 5.47 20.58 -20.09
CA PRO A 169 4.25 19.97 -20.63
C PRO A 169 3.12 20.00 -19.60
N LYS A 170 1.91 19.64 -20.01
CA LYS A 170 0.77 19.53 -19.08
C LYS A 170 0.99 18.32 -18.15
N ILE A 171 0.89 18.54 -16.84
CA ILE A 171 0.97 17.51 -15.81
C ILE A 171 -0.31 17.53 -14.99
N ILE A 172 -0.94 16.38 -14.81
CA ILE A 172 -2.11 16.19 -13.96
C ILE A 172 -1.72 15.24 -12.83
N TYR A 173 -1.69 15.75 -11.61
CA TYR A 173 -1.38 14.96 -10.41
C TYR A 173 -2.66 14.61 -9.63
N VAL A 174 -2.75 13.37 -9.14
CA VAL A 174 -3.92 12.90 -8.38
C VAL A 174 -3.54 12.50 -6.96
N THR A 175 -4.20 13.12 -5.98
CA THR A 175 -4.08 12.79 -4.56
C THR A 175 -5.23 11.91 -4.08
N ARG A 176 -5.04 11.23 -2.95
CA ARG A 176 -6.10 10.49 -2.25
C ARG A 176 -5.78 10.34 -0.77
N ASN A 177 -6.79 10.15 0.06
CA ASN A 177 -6.64 9.82 1.48
C ASN A 177 -5.69 8.61 1.65
N PRO A 178 -4.61 8.73 2.45
CA PRO A 178 -3.62 7.67 2.61
C PRO A 178 -4.19 6.37 3.17
N LYS A 179 -5.26 6.41 3.98
CA LYS A 179 -5.88 5.20 4.54
C LYS A 179 -6.55 4.38 3.44
N ASP A 180 -7.29 5.03 2.54
CA ASP A 180 -7.87 4.37 1.36
C ASP A 180 -6.79 3.90 0.37
N VAL A 181 -5.72 4.69 0.20
CA VAL A 181 -4.57 4.31 -0.63
C VAL A 181 -3.95 3.02 -0.09
N ALA A 182 -3.63 2.96 1.21
CA ALA A 182 -2.98 1.80 1.83
C ALA A 182 -3.82 0.52 1.67
N VAL A 183 -5.14 0.58 1.89
CA VAL A 183 -6.05 -0.56 1.66
C VAL A 183 -6.08 -0.96 0.20
N SER A 184 -6.23 0.01 -0.72
CA SER A 184 -6.23 -0.30 -2.14
C SER A 184 -4.89 -0.84 -2.63
N TYR A 185 -3.78 -0.42 -2.01
CA TYR A 185 -2.44 -0.81 -2.39
C TYR A 185 -2.08 -2.20 -1.87
N TYR A 186 -2.60 -2.58 -0.70
CA TYR A 186 -2.56 -3.95 -0.19
C TYR A 186 -3.19 -4.93 -1.19
N HIS A 187 -4.43 -4.70 -1.62
CA HIS A 187 -5.08 -5.58 -2.61
C HIS A 187 -4.36 -5.60 -3.95
N HIS A 188 -3.83 -4.44 -4.38
CA HIS A 188 -2.99 -4.38 -5.58
C HIS A 188 -1.71 -5.23 -5.44
N HIS A 189 -1.05 -5.21 -4.29
CA HIS A 189 0.13 -6.03 -4.01
C HIS A 189 -0.20 -7.52 -3.95
N ARG A 190 -1.35 -7.90 -3.41
CA ARG A 190 -1.81 -9.30 -3.42
C ARG A 190 -1.94 -9.82 -4.85
N LEU A 191 -2.50 -9.01 -5.73
CA LEU A 191 -2.73 -9.36 -7.14
C LEU A 191 -1.44 -9.31 -7.96
N TRP A 192 -0.73 -8.18 -7.96
CA TRP A 192 0.34 -7.91 -8.92
C TRP A 192 1.74 -8.20 -8.39
N ASN A 193 1.96 -8.15 -7.08
CA ASN A 193 3.24 -8.53 -6.45
C ASN A 193 3.16 -9.93 -5.83
N GLY A 194 1.98 -10.55 -5.80
CA GLY A 194 1.74 -11.87 -5.22
C GLY A 194 1.77 -11.90 -3.70
N TYR A 195 1.55 -10.78 -3.01
CA TYR A 195 1.67 -10.72 -1.55
C TYR A 195 0.71 -11.69 -0.85
N THR A 196 1.25 -12.56 0.00
CA THR A 196 0.53 -13.57 0.78
C THR A 196 0.63 -13.36 2.29
N GLY A 197 1.38 -12.35 2.73
CA GLY A 197 1.63 -12.06 4.14
C GLY A 197 0.45 -11.40 4.86
N MET A 198 0.68 -11.07 6.13
CA MET A 198 -0.36 -10.51 7.01
C MET A 198 -0.70 -9.06 6.65
N TYR A 199 -2.00 -8.74 6.69
CA TYR A 199 -2.49 -7.37 6.43
C TYR A 199 -1.89 -6.32 7.39
N PRO A 200 -1.84 -6.52 8.72
CA PRO A 200 -1.21 -5.56 9.62
C PRO A 200 0.26 -5.29 9.31
N LEU A 201 1.03 -6.30 8.90
CA LEU A 201 2.44 -6.13 8.54
C LEU A 201 2.61 -5.34 7.23
N PHE A 202 1.69 -5.51 6.28
CA PHE A 202 1.65 -4.65 5.10
C PHE A 202 1.35 -3.18 5.45
N MET A 203 0.40 -2.94 6.35
CA MET A 203 0.09 -1.58 6.83
C MET A 203 1.29 -0.93 7.53
N GLN A 204 2.06 -1.71 8.31
CA GLN A 204 3.31 -1.25 8.91
C GLN A 204 4.37 -0.93 7.86
N ALA A 205 4.54 -1.77 6.84
CA ALA A 205 5.45 -1.49 5.73
C ALA A 205 5.10 -0.18 5.01
N PHE A 206 3.79 0.10 4.84
CA PHE A 206 3.32 1.36 4.28
C PHE A 206 3.67 2.56 5.17
N LEU A 207 3.36 2.51 6.47
CA LEU A 207 3.63 3.59 7.43
C LEU A 207 5.13 3.88 7.61
N GLN A 208 5.97 2.86 7.41
CA GLN A 208 7.43 2.94 7.52
C GLN A 208 8.11 3.31 6.19
N ASP A 209 7.34 3.59 5.14
CA ASP A 209 7.85 3.94 3.81
C ASP A 209 8.75 2.85 3.21
N LYS A 210 8.35 1.58 3.31
CA LYS A 210 9.13 0.39 2.87
C LYS A 210 8.54 -0.36 1.68
N LEU A 211 7.52 0.19 1.04
CA LEU A 211 6.89 -0.38 -0.15
C LEU A 211 7.38 0.34 -1.40
N VAL A 212 7.21 -0.27 -2.58
CA VAL A 212 7.56 0.37 -3.85
C VAL A 212 6.86 1.74 -3.97
N TYR A 213 7.53 2.73 -4.55
CA TYR A 213 7.11 4.13 -4.65
C TYR A 213 7.01 4.94 -3.35
N SER A 214 7.21 4.33 -2.18
CA SER A 214 7.38 5.09 -0.93
C SER A 214 8.62 6.00 -0.99
N PRO A 215 8.65 7.15 -0.29
CA PRO A 215 7.72 7.59 0.76
C PRO A 215 6.44 8.29 0.26
N PHE A 216 5.27 7.96 0.83
CA PHE A 216 3.98 8.47 0.33
C PHE A 216 3.82 9.99 0.50
N TRP A 217 4.08 10.50 1.71
CA TRP A 217 3.81 11.92 2.00
C TRP A 217 4.77 12.84 1.29
N GLU A 218 6.05 12.48 1.25
CA GLU A 218 7.08 13.21 0.50
C GLU A 218 6.66 13.31 -0.98
N HIS A 219 6.21 12.20 -1.59
CA HIS A 219 5.67 12.19 -2.95
C HIS A 219 4.52 13.19 -3.12
N VAL A 220 3.50 13.16 -2.26
CA VAL A 220 2.35 14.09 -2.36
C VAL A 220 2.74 15.55 -2.10
N ILE A 221 3.60 15.80 -1.11
CA ILE A 221 4.06 17.14 -0.73
C ILE A 221 4.82 17.80 -1.87
N GLU A 222 5.69 17.05 -2.56
CA GLU A 222 6.45 17.57 -3.69
C GLU A 222 5.57 18.10 -4.81
N TYR A 223 4.59 17.33 -5.25
CA TYR A 223 3.65 17.80 -6.28
C TYR A 223 2.76 18.92 -5.76
N LYS A 224 2.33 18.88 -4.49
CA LYS A 224 1.50 19.96 -3.93
C LYS A 224 2.24 21.31 -3.88
N LYS A 225 3.56 21.32 -3.69
CA LYS A 225 4.36 22.55 -3.78
C LYS A 225 4.32 23.20 -5.17
N LEU A 226 3.98 22.42 -6.20
CA LEU A 226 3.92 22.86 -7.59
C LEU A 226 2.50 23.26 -8.05
N GLU A 227 1.50 23.24 -7.16
CA GLU A 227 0.09 23.52 -7.50
C GLU A 227 -0.16 24.89 -8.16
N LYS A 228 0.76 25.84 -7.97
CA LYS A 228 0.66 27.19 -8.56
C LYS A 228 1.28 27.30 -9.95
N GLU A 229 1.95 26.26 -10.45
CA GLU A 229 2.51 26.27 -11.80
C GLU A 229 1.38 26.09 -12.82
N PRO A 230 1.34 26.92 -13.89
CA PRO A 230 0.20 26.96 -14.82
C PRO A 230 0.05 25.68 -15.65
N ASN A 231 1.11 24.89 -15.80
CA ASN A 231 1.10 23.62 -16.52
C ASN A 231 0.85 22.41 -15.60
N ILE A 232 0.47 22.63 -14.34
CA ILE A 232 0.21 21.57 -13.36
C ILE A 232 -1.20 21.69 -12.79
N LEU A 233 -2.00 20.64 -12.97
CA LEU A 233 -3.32 20.51 -12.37
C LEU A 233 -3.26 19.44 -11.27
N ILE A 234 -3.73 19.79 -10.07
CA ILE A 234 -3.92 18.83 -8.98
C ILE A 234 -5.41 18.56 -8.81
N ASN A 235 -5.77 17.28 -8.87
CA ASN A 235 -7.09 16.77 -8.53
C ASN A 235 -6.96 15.80 -7.35
N SER A 236 -8.07 15.57 -6.64
CA SER A 236 -8.15 14.51 -5.63
C SER A 236 -9.18 13.47 -6.03
N PHE A 237 -8.97 12.23 -5.61
CA PHE A 237 -9.95 11.16 -5.77
C PHE A 237 -11.28 11.53 -5.12
N GLU A 238 -11.22 12.18 -3.95
CA GLU A 238 -12.37 12.62 -3.18
C GLU A 238 -13.18 13.69 -3.93
N ASP A 239 -12.52 14.64 -4.58
CA ASP A 239 -13.19 15.65 -5.41
C ASP A 239 -13.82 15.02 -6.65
N MET A 240 -13.11 14.09 -7.31
CA MET A 240 -13.69 13.35 -8.44
C MET A 240 -14.92 12.54 -8.01
N LYS A 241 -14.92 11.95 -6.81
CA LYS A 241 -16.08 11.22 -6.26
C LYS A 241 -17.22 12.14 -5.84
N SER A 242 -16.93 13.34 -5.34
CA SER A 242 -17.96 14.26 -4.84
C SER A 242 -18.59 15.11 -5.94
N ASN A 243 -17.82 15.53 -6.95
CA ASN A 243 -18.29 16.34 -8.07
C ASN A 243 -17.52 16.02 -9.36
N LEU A 244 -17.80 14.86 -9.95
CA LEU A 244 -17.14 14.43 -11.18
C LEU A 244 -17.32 15.43 -12.32
N PHE A 245 -18.54 15.94 -12.53
CA PHE A 245 -18.86 16.87 -13.61
C PHE A 245 -18.00 18.14 -13.54
N GLY A 246 -17.93 18.78 -12.37
CA GLY A 246 -17.09 19.97 -12.19
C GLY A 246 -15.60 19.68 -12.35
N ILE A 247 -15.12 18.49 -11.97
CA ILE A 247 -13.73 18.10 -12.18
C ILE A 247 -13.42 17.83 -13.66
N ILE A 248 -14.37 17.29 -14.42
CA ILE A 248 -14.25 17.15 -15.87
C ILE A 248 -14.12 18.53 -16.52
N GLN A 249 -15.00 19.48 -16.18
CA GLN A 249 -14.95 20.84 -16.71
C GLN A 249 -13.60 21.52 -16.39
N LYS A 250 -13.20 21.51 -15.11
CA LYS A 250 -11.90 22.04 -14.67
C LYS A 250 -10.73 21.41 -15.42
N THR A 251 -10.79 20.10 -15.69
CA THR A 251 -9.74 19.39 -16.41
C THR A 251 -9.75 19.75 -17.90
N ALA A 252 -10.92 19.89 -18.51
CA ALA A 252 -11.07 20.33 -19.90
C ALA A 252 -10.50 21.75 -20.10
N ASP A 253 -10.83 22.69 -19.20
CA ASP A 253 -10.30 24.06 -19.22
C ASP A 253 -8.77 24.07 -19.14
N PHE A 254 -8.19 23.31 -18.21
CA PHE A 254 -6.74 23.13 -18.10
C PHE A 254 -6.12 22.54 -19.38
N LEU A 255 -6.81 21.59 -20.01
CA LEU A 255 -6.41 20.98 -21.27
C LEU A 255 -6.65 21.88 -22.48
N GLY A 256 -7.33 23.03 -22.32
CA GLY A 256 -7.67 23.95 -23.41
C GLY A 256 -8.73 23.37 -24.35
N LYS A 257 -9.66 22.58 -23.80
CA LYS A 257 -10.71 21.87 -24.52
C LYS A 257 -12.07 22.39 -24.09
N HIS A 258 -12.97 22.53 -25.05
CA HIS A 258 -14.29 23.09 -24.85
C HIS A 258 -15.35 22.11 -25.34
N TYR A 259 -16.34 21.85 -24.50
CA TYR A 259 -17.46 20.97 -24.75
C TYR A 259 -18.73 21.60 -24.18
N ASN A 260 -19.89 21.17 -24.67
CA ASN A 260 -21.17 21.57 -24.10
C ASN A 260 -21.55 20.72 -22.87
N GLU A 261 -22.63 21.10 -22.19
CA GLU A 261 -23.08 20.40 -20.97
C GLU A 261 -23.49 18.94 -21.21
N ASP A 262 -24.08 18.63 -22.37
CA ASP A 262 -24.49 17.26 -22.72
C ASP A 262 -23.27 16.36 -22.94
N GLU A 263 -22.24 16.88 -23.60
CA GLU A 263 -20.96 16.21 -23.81
C GLU A 263 -20.24 15.94 -22.49
N PHE A 264 -20.21 16.92 -21.58
CA PHE A 264 -19.66 16.73 -20.24
C PHE A 264 -20.46 15.72 -19.42
N SER A 265 -21.80 15.75 -19.53
CA SER A 265 -22.68 14.81 -18.82
C SER A 265 -22.47 13.39 -19.31
N LYS A 266 -22.35 13.20 -20.63
CA LYS A 266 -22.05 11.90 -21.24
C LYS A 266 -20.67 11.37 -20.80
N LEU A 267 -19.66 12.24 -20.76
CA LEU A 267 -18.34 11.85 -20.25
C LEU A 267 -18.40 11.46 -18.76
N ALA A 268 -19.16 12.20 -17.94
CA ALA A 268 -19.35 11.86 -16.53
C ALA A 268 -20.03 10.50 -16.34
N GLU A 269 -21.02 10.16 -17.17
CA GLU A 269 -21.65 8.85 -17.17
C GLU A 269 -20.65 7.74 -17.56
N HIS A 270 -19.90 7.93 -18.64
CA HIS A 270 -18.87 6.98 -19.10
C HIS A 270 -17.80 6.72 -18.03
N LEU A 271 -17.40 7.78 -17.34
CA LEU A 271 -16.43 7.75 -16.24
C LEU A 271 -17.02 7.26 -14.91
N SER A 272 -18.30 6.91 -14.86
CA SER A 272 -18.89 6.31 -13.65
C SER A 272 -18.20 4.98 -13.32
N PHE A 273 -18.17 4.64 -12.03
CA PHE A 273 -17.44 3.47 -11.57
C PHE A 273 -17.92 2.17 -12.23
N ASN A 274 -19.24 1.99 -12.37
CA ASN A 274 -19.81 0.79 -12.97
C ASN A 274 -19.44 0.68 -14.46
N LYS A 275 -19.57 1.78 -15.22
CA LYS A 275 -19.20 1.80 -16.65
C LYS A 275 -17.72 1.49 -16.86
N MET A 276 -16.83 2.11 -16.08
CA MET A 276 -15.39 1.80 -16.18
C MET A 276 -15.07 0.37 -15.73
N LYS A 277 -15.77 -0.16 -14.72
CA LYS A 277 -15.57 -1.53 -14.24
C LYS A 277 -16.01 -2.58 -15.27
N GLU A 278 -17.04 -2.29 -16.04
CA GLU A 278 -17.55 -3.16 -17.11
C GLU A 278 -16.76 -3.02 -18.42
N ASN A 279 -15.99 -1.94 -18.60
CA ASN A 279 -15.24 -1.67 -19.83
C ASN A 279 -13.93 -2.49 -19.90
N SER A 280 -13.85 -3.43 -20.83
CA SER A 280 -12.68 -4.29 -21.06
C SER A 280 -11.41 -3.52 -21.45
N ALA A 281 -11.54 -2.38 -22.13
CA ALA A 281 -10.41 -1.53 -22.49
C ALA A 281 -9.76 -0.84 -21.28
N ILE A 282 -10.42 -0.82 -20.12
CA ILE A 282 -10.00 -0.07 -18.92
C ILE A 282 -9.75 -1.00 -17.73
N ASN A 283 -10.62 -1.99 -17.53
CA ASN A 283 -10.66 -2.78 -16.30
C ASN A 283 -9.50 -3.78 -16.17
N GLY A 284 -8.87 -4.17 -17.28
CA GLY A 284 -7.77 -5.14 -17.32
C GLY A 284 -8.15 -6.53 -16.82
N GLU A 285 -9.44 -6.89 -16.80
CA GLU A 285 -9.92 -8.13 -16.17
C GLU A 285 -9.40 -9.39 -16.86
N GLU A 286 -9.20 -9.35 -18.18
CA GLU A 286 -8.62 -10.46 -18.95
C GLU A 286 -7.21 -10.81 -18.47
N VAL A 287 -6.34 -9.78 -18.36
CA VAL A 287 -4.97 -9.95 -17.83
C VAL A 287 -5.00 -10.40 -16.37
N VAL A 288 -5.93 -9.85 -15.57
CA VAL A 288 -6.10 -10.27 -14.17
C VAL A 288 -6.48 -11.74 -14.08
N GLU A 289 -7.42 -12.21 -14.90
CA GLU A 289 -7.84 -13.61 -14.91
C GLU A 289 -6.70 -14.54 -15.31
N GLU A 290 -5.94 -14.19 -16.34
CA GLU A 290 -4.76 -14.93 -16.76
C GLU A 290 -3.71 -15.04 -15.64
N VAL A 291 -3.41 -13.92 -14.98
CA VAL A 291 -2.50 -13.88 -13.82
C VAL A 291 -3.01 -14.76 -12.68
N ARG A 292 -4.32 -14.70 -12.37
CA ARG A 292 -4.92 -15.53 -11.32
C ARG A 292 -4.79 -17.01 -11.64
N GLN A 293 -5.10 -17.41 -12.88
CA GLN A 293 -5.01 -18.81 -13.32
C GLN A 293 -3.57 -19.31 -13.29
N ARG A 294 -2.63 -18.55 -13.86
CA ARG A 294 -1.20 -18.91 -13.93
C ARG A 294 -0.60 -19.10 -12.54
N HIS A 295 -0.88 -18.20 -11.61
CA HIS A 295 -0.31 -18.22 -10.26
C HIS A 295 -1.20 -18.95 -9.24
N LYS A 296 -2.27 -19.62 -9.69
CA LYS A 296 -3.22 -20.37 -8.84
C LYS A 296 -3.79 -19.53 -7.69
N MET A 297 -4.10 -18.28 -7.98
CA MET A 297 -4.77 -17.40 -7.04
C MET A 297 -6.25 -17.75 -6.93
N ASP A 298 -6.84 -17.41 -5.78
CA ASP A 298 -8.25 -17.65 -5.52
C ASP A 298 -9.13 -16.69 -6.34
N SER A 299 -9.70 -17.19 -7.44
CA SER A 299 -10.59 -16.40 -8.31
C SER A 299 -11.89 -15.99 -7.63
N SER A 300 -12.25 -16.58 -6.49
CA SER A 300 -13.41 -16.17 -5.70
C SER A 300 -13.13 -15.00 -4.77
N ASP A 301 -11.86 -14.60 -4.58
CA ASP A 301 -11.49 -13.49 -3.72
C ASP A 301 -11.83 -12.14 -4.38
N PRO A 302 -12.82 -11.39 -3.87
CA PRO A 302 -13.27 -10.15 -4.50
C PRO A 302 -12.22 -9.03 -4.41
N GLY A 303 -11.16 -9.21 -3.61
CA GLY A 303 -10.02 -8.30 -3.52
C GLY A 303 -8.98 -8.47 -4.63
N LEU A 304 -8.97 -9.61 -5.33
CA LEU A 304 -8.05 -9.89 -6.43
C LEU A 304 -8.61 -9.43 -7.77
N CYS A 305 -8.93 -8.15 -7.85
CA CYS A 305 -9.36 -7.46 -9.07
C CYS A 305 -8.68 -6.08 -9.18
N PHE A 306 -8.59 -5.53 -10.40
CA PHE A 306 -7.94 -4.23 -10.61
C PHE A 306 -8.84 -3.05 -10.21
N LEU A 307 -10.10 -3.05 -10.67
CA LEU A 307 -11.13 -2.06 -10.30
C LEU A 307 -12.04 -2.62 -9.20
N ARG A 308 -11.69 -2.28 -7.95
CA ARG A 308 -12.26 -2.91 -6.74
C ARG A 308 -13.60 -2.33 -6.26
N LYS A 309 -13.55 -1.26 -5.43
CA LYS A 309 -14.73 -0.62 -4.81
C LYS A 309 -15.05 0.78 -5.35
N GLY A 310 -14.04 1.55 -5.78
CA GLY A 310 -14.26 2.91 -6.30
C GLY A 310 -14.92 3.89 -5.31
N GLN A 311 -14.67 3.72 -4.01
CA GLN A 311 -15.30 4.49 -2.93
C GLN A 311 -14.27 5.28 -2.12
N VAL A 312 -14.75 6.35 -1.48
CA VAL A 312 -14.05 7.09 -0.41
C VAL A 312 -14.40 6.43 0.92
N ASP A 313 -13.49 6.47 1.88
CA ASP A 313 -13.67 5.93 3.23
C ASP A 313 -13.87 4.40 3.32
N SER A 314 -13.56 3.69 2.23
CA SER A 314 -13.60 2.22 2.18
C SER A 314 -12.61 1.58 3.15
N TRP A 315 -11.61 2.33 3.62
CA TRP A 315 -10.72 1.90 4.69
C TRP A 315 -11.47 1.55 5.98
N LYS A 316 -12.62 2.15 6.26
CA LYS A 316 -13.43 1.86 7.47
C LYS A 316 -13.93 0.42 7.52
N ASP A 317 -14.05 -0.23 6.36
CA ASP A 317 -14.51 -1.62 6.26
C ASP A 317 -13.42 -2.65 6.61
N GLU A 318 -12.14 -2.28 6.48
CA GLU A 318 -11.02 -3.23 6.43
C GLU A 318 -9.85 -2.86 7.35
N MET A 319 -9.71 -1.58 7.70
CA MET A 319 -8.68 -1.09 8.61
C MET A 319 -9.20 -1.05 10.04
N THR A 320 -8.42 -1.61 10.96
CA THR A 320 -8.75 -1.56 12.38
C THR A 320 -8.67 -0.13 12.92
N PRO A 321 -9.46 0.24 13.95
CA PRO A 321 -9.34 1.56 14.57
C PRO A 321 -7.91 1.90 15.05
N ASP A 322 -7.17 0.89 15.53
CA ASP A 322 -5.78 1.07 15.98
C ASP A 322 -4.82 1.37 14.82
N ILE A 323 -4.98 0.68 13.68
CA ILE A 323 -4.19 0.98 12.47
C ILE A 323 -4.56 2.36 11.93
N ALA A 324 -5.86 2.68 11.87
CA ALA A 324 -6.33 3.99 11.41
C ALA A 324 -5.74 5.13 12.26
N LYS A 325 -5.70 4.98 13.58
CA LYS A 325 -5.07 5.94 14.50
C LYS A 325 -3.57 6.11 14.25
N GLN A 326 -2.87 5.03 13.89
CA GLN A 326 -1.45 5.12 13.50
C GLN A 326 -1.28 5.91 12.20
N PHE A 327 -2.15 5.71 11.21
CA PHE A 327 -2.18 6.52 9.99
C PHE A 327 -2.46 7.99 10.26
N ASP A 328 -3.37 8.29 11.19
CA ASP A 328 -3.66 9.67 11.60
C ASP A 328 -2.42 10.32 12.24
N ALA A 329 -1.80 9.65 13.22
CA ALA A 329 -0.58 10.15 13.86
C ALA A 329 0.59 10.32 12.88
N TRP A 330 0.78 9.36 11.98
CA TRP A 330 1.78 9.41 10.92
C TRP A 330 1.53 10.57 9.95
N THR A 331 0.27 10.76 9.53
CA THR A 331 -0.15 11.87 8.68
C THR A 331 0.16 13.21 9.34
N THR A 332 -0.29 13.43 10.57
CA THR A 332 -0.01 14.68 11.31
C THR A 332 1.50 14.93 11.42
N LYS A 333 2.28 13.89 11.73
CA LYS A 333 3.74 14.01 11.84
C LYS A 333 4.39 14.41 10.51
N LYS A 334 3.99 13.78 9.40
CA LYS A 334 4.59 13.96 8.08
C LYS A 334 4.16 15.25 7.39
N THR A 335 2.98 15.77 7.67
CA THR A 335 2.46 17.00 7.03
C THR A 335 2.69 18.25 7.84
N LYS A 336 3.09 18.15 9.12
CA LYS A 336 3.41 19.30 9.99
C LYS A 336 4.48 20.20 9.36
N GLY A 337 4.22 21.51 9.31
CA GLY A 337 5.13 22.50 8.72
C GLY A 337 5.20 22.46 7.19
N THR A 338 4.31 21.71 6.53
CA THR A 338 4.27 21.58 5.06
C THR A 338 3.05 22.30 4.48
N VAL A 339 3.00 22.40 3.15
CA VAL A 339 1.83 22.94 2.42
C VAL A 339 0.54 22.14 2.66
N LEU A 340 0.65 20.93 3.21
CA LEU A 340 -0.47 20.03 3.50
C LEU A 340 -0.94 20.06 4.96
N GLU A 341 -0.32 20.82 5.86
CA GLU A 341 -0.65 20.81 7.30
C GLU A 341 -2.16 21.03 7.54
N LYS A 342 -2.74 22.08 6.95
CA LYS A 342 -4.18 22.39 7.08
C LYS A 342 -5.09 21.38 6.37
N LEU A 343 -4.62 20.78 5.28
CA LEU A 343 -5.39 19.80 4.50
C LEU A 343 -5.41 18.43 5.19
N ALA A 344 -4.31 18.06 5.84
CA ALA A 344 -4.22 16.87 6.67
C ALA A 344 -5.23 16.92 7.82
N ASP A 345 -5.35 18.09 8.47
CA ASP A 345 -6.36 18.31 9.51
C ASP A 345 -7.78 18.13 8.96
N ILE A 346 -8.05 18.57 7.73
CA ILE A 346 -9.37 18.42 7.08
C ILE A 346 -9.64 16.95 6.73
N ILE A 347 -8.67 16.23 6.13
CA ILE A 347 -8.77 14.80 5.81
C ILE A 347 -8.99 13.95 7.07
N GLN A 348 -8.38 14.35 8.20
CA GLN A 348 -8.59 13.72 9.48
C GLN A 348 -9.96 14.06 10.09
N ARG A 349 -10.45 15.30 9.96
CA ARG A 349 -11.76 15.73 10.49
C ARG A 349 -12.94 15.17 9.70
N SER A 350 -12.85 15.03 8.39
CA SER A 350 -13.87 14.36 7.57
C SER A 350 -14.00 12.87 7.87
N SER A 351 -13.06 12.29 8.64
CA SER A 351 -13.15 10.94 9.20
C SER A 351 -14.12 10.84 10.40
N GLY A 352 -14.62 11.96 10.96
CA GLY A 352 -15.48 12.00 12.14
C GLY A 352 -16.82 12.71 11.89
N VAL A 353 -17.91 12.04 12.30
CA VAL A 353 -19.25 12.54 12.67
C VAL A 353 -19.57 14.01 12.31
N LYS A 354 -20.62 14.23 11.48
CA LYS A 354 -21.35 15.51 11.46
C LYS A 354 -21.84 15.81 12.88
N VAL A 355 -21.11 16.61 13.65
CA VAL A 355 -21.71 17.35 14.75
C VAL A 355 -22.54 18.43 14.08
N GLY A 356 -23.86 18.25 14.10
CA GLY A 356 -24.80 19.23 13.59
C GLY A 356 -24.47 20.60 14.16
N SER A 357 -24.45 21.60 13.30
CA SER A 357 -24.42 23.01 13.68
C SER A 357 -25.66 23.29 14.53
N TYR A 358 -25.54 23.21 15.85
CA TYR A 358 -26.49 23.84 16.75
C TYR A 358 -26.26 25.35 16.62
N ARG A 359 -27.20 26.02 15.95
CA ARG A 359 -27.37 27.46 16.07
C ARG A 359 -27.88 27.71 17.48
N ASP A 360 -27.06 28.34 18.30
CA ASP A 360 -27.46 28.78 19.63
C ASP A 360 -28.32 30.03 19.48
N HIS A 361 -29.61 29.90 19.79
CA HIS A 361 -30.50 31.03 19.97
C HIS A 361 -30.28 31.55 21.39
N SER A 362 -29.74 32.75 21.46
CA SER A 362 -29.72 33.67 22.61
C SER A 362 -30.86 33.46 23.61
N VAL A 363 -30.52 33.11 24.85
CA VAL A 363 -31.27 33.50 26.05
C VAL A 363 -30.27 33.93 27.12
N GLU A 364 -30.54 35.09 27.69
CA GLU A 364 -29.72 35.86 28.62
C GLU A 364 -29.98 35.47 30.10
N LEU A 365 -28.90 35.55 30.91
CA LEU A 365 -28.79 35.83 32.37
C LEU A 365 -29.05 34.70 33.40
N PRO A 366 -28.51 34.76 34.66
CA PRO A 366 -27.58 35.73 35.26
C PRO A 366 -26.34 35.15 36.00
N GLU A 367 -25.46 36.08 36.41
CA GLU A 367 -24.25 35.97 37.22
C GLU A 367 -24.43 35.27 38.59
N ASN A 368 -23.48 34.39 38.98
CA ASN A 368 -22.75 34.50 40.25
C ASN A 368 -21.72 33.38 40.51
N GLN A 369 -20.56 33.84 40.99
CA GLN A 369 -19.68 33.29 42.04
C GLN A 369 -18.66 32.14 41.79
N THR A 370 -17.42 32.51 42.20
CA THR A 370 -16.34 31.74 42.87
C THR A 370 -15.34 30.91 42.07
N GLN A 371 -14.27 31.62 41.65
CA GLN A 371 -12.85 31.43 42.03
C GLN A 371 -12.49 30.17 42.85
N MET A 372 -11.56 29.34 42.34
CA MET A 372 -10.59 28.60 43.16
C MET A 372 -9.27 28.41 42.42
N ASP A 373 -8.22 28.87 43.09
CA ASP A 373 -6.81 28.84 42.72
C ASP A 373 -6.20 27.42 42.76
N TYR A 374 -5.26 27.14 41.86
CA TYR A 374 -4.33 26.01 41.97
C TYR A 374 -2.91 26.53 42.23
N PRO A 375 -2.21 26.08 43.29
CA PRO A 375 -0.82 26.45 43.51
C PRO A 375 0.15 25.57 42.71
N VAL A 376 1.17 26.26 42.20
CA VAL A 376 2.40 25.75 41.59
C VAL A 376 3.28 25.08 42.65
N GLY A 377 3.88 23.94 42.31
CA GLY A 377 4.90 23.27 43.13
C GLY A 377 5.98 22.61 42.27
N LEU A 378 7.12 23.30 42.17
CA LEU A 378 8.43 22.80 41.72
C LEU A 378 8.93 21.67 42.64
N LEU A 379 9.64 20.68 42.10
CA LEU A 379 10.79 20.05 42.76
C LEU A 379 11.75 19.43 41.73
N GLU A 380 13.03 19.75 41.91
CA GLU A 380 14.21 19.43 41.11
C GLU A 380 14.79 18.03 41.41
N GLY A 381 15.58 17.51 40.46
CA GLY A 381 16.88 16.90 40.78
C GLY A 381 17.00 15.36 40.79
N PRO A 382 18.22 14.81 40.55
CA PRO A 382 18.43 13.72 39.59
C PRO A 382 18.98 12.42 40.19
N ALA A 383 18.90 11.31 39.43
CA ALA A 383 19.62 10.08 39.74
C ALA A 383 20.20 9.40 38.49
N THR A 384 21.51 9.45 38.41
CA THR A 384 22.44 8.69 37.57
C THR A 384 22.40 7.19 37.88
N PHE A 385 22.53 6.32 36.87
CA PHE A 385 23.02 4.94 37.07
C PHE A 385 23.95 4.48 35.94
N GLN A 386 25.02 3.81 36.38
CA GLN A 386 26.25 3.46 35.67
C GLN A 386 26.14 2.15 34.86
N HIS A 387 26.94 2.09 33.78
CA HIS A 387 27.36 0.87 33.09
C HIS A 387 28.39 0.06 33.89
N PRO A 388 28.51 -1.26 33.62
CA PRO A 388 29.79 -1.94 33.70
C PRO A 388 30.31 -2.38 32.32
N HIS A 389 31.62 -2.18 32.15
CA HIS A 389 32.48 -2.70 31.10
C HIS A 389 32.71 -4.21 31.23
N ALA A 390 32.92 -4.89 30.10
CA ALA A 390 33.81 -6.04 30.01
C ALA A 390 34.52 -6.04 28.63
N GLN A 391 35.85 -5.94 28.66
CA GLN A 391 36.78 -6.13 27.55
C GLN A 391 37.39 -7.54 27.62
N SER A 392 37.68 -8.14 26.46
CA SER A 392 38.80 -9.06 26.11
C SER A 392 38.36 -9.88 24.89
N HIS A 393 39.16 -10.27 23.90
CA HIS A 393 40.56 -10.08 23.54
C HIS A 393 40.67 -10.36 22.02
N TYR A 394 41.61 -9.70 21.34
CA TYR A 394 42.01 -9.98 19.96
C TYR A 394 42.85 -11.26 19.86
N GLY A 395 42.67 -12.04 18.80
CA GLY A 395 43.56 -13.13 18.38
C GLY A 395 43.44 -13.39 16.88
N ASN A 396 44.57 -13.25 16.17
CA ASN A 396 44.71 -13.31 14.71
C ASN A 396 44.63 -14.75 14.12
N ASN A 397 44.06 -14.83 12.91
CA ASN A 397 44.29 -15.66 11.69
C ASN A 397 45.44 -16.73 11.68
N PRO A 398 45.47 -17.76 10.79
CA PRO A 398 44.96 -17.76 9.40
C PRO A 398 44.40 -19.10 8.81
N ASN A 399 43.91 -19.01 7.58
CA ASN A 399 43.60 -20.10 6.62
C ASN A 399 44.80 -21.05 6.38
N PRO A 400 44.55 -22.33 6.02
CA PRO A 400 44.97 -22.75 4.68
C PRO A 400 44.03 -23.75 3.98
N SER A 401 44.16 -23.74 2.65
CA SER A 401 43.48 -24.54 1.64
C SER A 401 44.08 -25.95 1.42
N HIS A 402 43.21 -26.86 0.97
CA HIS A 402 43.39 -28.02 0.07
C HIS A 402 43.49 -29.49 0.59
N LEU A 403 42.51 -30.29 0.10
CA LEU A 403 42.51 -31.71 -0.34
C LEU A 403 42.68 -32.80 0.75
N SER A 404 41.96 -33.92 0.82
CA SER A 404 40.99 -34.61 -0.04
C SER A 404 40.32 -35.76 0.74
N HIS A 405 39.10 -36.13 0.33
CA HIS A 405 38.45 -37.45 0.44
C HIS A 405 38.30 -38.15 1.81
N LYS A 406 37.06 -38.22 2.32
CA LYS A 406 36.40 -39.49 2.66
C LYS A 406 34.90 -39.35 2.99
N ARG A 407 34.13 -40.22 2.33
CA ARG A 407 32.84 -40.85 2.72
C ARG A 407 31.59 -39.98 2.89
N SER A 408 30.70 -40.21 1.93
CA SER A 408 29.26 -40.00 1.93
C SER A 408 28.56 -40.11 3.29
N GLN A 409 27.91 -39.02 3.70
CA GLN A 409 26.64 -39.09 4.41
C GLN A 409 25.60 -38.40 3.55
N ARG A 410 24.78 -39.22 2.87
CA ARG A 410 23.52 -38.78 2.26
C ARG A 410 22.60 -38.34 3.39
N VAL A 411 22.47 -37.04 3.61
CA VAL A 411 21.31 -36.49 4.34
C VAL A 411 20.12 -36.66 3.41
N LYS A 412 19.26 -37.64 3.74
CA LYS A 412 17.95 -37.81 3.12
C LYS A 412 17.13 -36.56 3.40
N TYR A 413 17.00 -35.66 2.42
CA TYR A 413 15.85 -34.79 2.37
C TYR A 413 14.63 -35.68 2.10
N GLN A 414 13.87 -35.99 3.14
CA GLN A 414 12.51 -36.48 2.96
C GLN A 414 11.71 -35.38 2.27
N LYS A 415 11.32 -35.64 1.03
CA LYS A 415 10.20 -34.95 0.36
C LYS A 415 8.96 -35.12 1.25
N THR A 416 8.65 -34.12 2.06
CA THR A 416 7.34 -34.05 2.72
C THR A 416 6.38 -33.49 1.69
N TYR A 417 5.51 -34.36 1.18
CA TYR A 417 4.44 -34.03 0.27
C TYR A 417 3.54 -32.95 0.91
N MET A 418 3.41 -31.79 0.24
CA MET A 418 2.28 -30.88 0.41
C MET A 418 1.01 -31.66 0.03
N LYS A 419 0.28 -32.15 1.03
CA LYS A 419 -1.02 -32.77 0.83
C LYS A 419 -2.05 -31.64 0.85
N THR A 420 -2.35 -31.10 -0.33
CA THR A 420 -3.52 -30.24 -0.53
C THR A 420 -4.77 -31.08 -0.24
N ILE A 421 -5.41 -30.82 0.90
CA ILE A 421 -6.77 -31.29 1.18
C ILE A 421 -7.60 -30.06 1.48
N ASN A 422 -8.70 -29.98 0.75
CA ASN A 422 -9.64 -28.89 0.62
C ASN A 422 -10.30 -28.54 1.98
N THR A 423 -9.90 -27.43 2.61
CA THR A 423 -10.75 -26.52 3.43
C THR A 423 -9.95 -25.25 3.78
N ASN A 424 -10.65 -24.12 3.89
CA ASN A 424 -10.09 -22.77 3.99
C ASN A 424 -9.11 -22.54 5.16
N ARG A 425 -7.81 -22.49 4.81
CA ARG A 425 -6.67 -21.72 5.36
C ARG A 425 -6.46 -21.67 6.89
N ILE A 426 -5.51 -22.49 7.36
CA ILE A 426 -4.63 -22.24 8.51
C ILE A 426 -3.25 -21.85 7.96
N LEU A 427 -2.60 -20.83 8.51
CA LEU A 427 -1.19 -20.54 8.26
C LEU A 427 -0.37 -21.08 9.44
N THR A 428 0.55 -22.02 9.19
CA THR A 428 1.52 -22.53 10.17
C THR A 428 2.91 -21.97 9.85
N HIS A 429 3.60 -21.40 10.83
CA HIS A 429 4.93 -20.81 10.66
C HIS A 429 5.90 -21.26 11.77
N PRO A 430 7.19 -21.48 11.48
CA PRO A 430 8.20 -21.72 12.51
C PRO A 430 8.76 -20.42 13.13
N GLY A 431 8.67 -20.30 14.46
CA GLY A 431 9.72 -19.81 15.37
C GLY A 431 10.11 -18.32 15.42
N GLU A 432 10.40 -17.64 14.30
CA GLU A 432 11.13 -16.34 14.34
C GLU A 432 10.22 -15.10 14.23
N HIS A 433 9.10 -15.20 13.51
CA HIS A 433 8.21 -14.05 13.24
C HIS A 433 7.30 -13.65 14.42
N LEU A 434 7.17 -14.49 15.45
CA LEU A 434 6.34 -14.17 16.63
C LEU A 434 6.94 -13.05 17.50
N SER A 435 8.27 -12.84 17.45
CA SER A 435 8.92 -11.74 18.18
C SER A 435 8.49 -10.36 17.69
N LEU A 436 8.40 -10.18 16.36
CA LEU A 436 7.92 -8.97 15.71
C LEU A 436 6.43 -8.74 15.98
N ILE A 437 5.62 -9.82 15.90
CA ILE A 437 4.19 -9.79 16.21
C ILE A 437 3.98 -9.38 17.69
N ARG A 438 4.71 -10.00 18.63
CA ARG A 438 4.62 -9.74 20.08
C ARG A 438 5.02 -8.32 20.46
N HIS A 439 6.04 -7.76 19.81
CA HIS A 439 6.49 -6.38 20.04
C HIS A 439 5.44 -5.34 19.57
N LEU A 440 4.72 -5.62 18.48
CA LEU A 440 3.70 -4.73 17.93
C LEU A 440 2.41 -4.70 18.79
N PHE A 441 2.04 -5.82 19.42
CA PHE A 441 0.84 -5.90 20.29
C PHE A 441 1.04 -5.34 21.70
N THR A 442 2.28 -5.12 22.16
CA THR A 442 2.55 -4.64 23.53
C THR A 442 2.34 -3.12 23.70
N MET A 443 2.06 -2.37 22.63
CA MET A 443 1.92 -0.89 22.67
C MET A 443 0.50 -0.32 22.65
N SER A 444 -0.55 -1.13 22.81
CA SER A 444 -1.92 -0.60 22.92
C SER A 444 -2.68 -1.26 24.07
N ASN A 445 -2.88 -0.53 25.18
CA ASN A 445 -3.91 -0.88 26.17
C ASN A 445 -4.12 0.22 27.24
N ARG A 446 -5.28 0.91 27.18
CA ARG A 446 -6.20 1.33 28.27
C ARG A 446 -7.47 1.91 27.58
N LYS A 447 -8.76 1.60 27.83
CA LYS A 447 -9.54 0.70 28.73
C LYS A 447 -10.96 0.49 28.12
N GLU A 448 -11.60 -0.67 28.41
CA GLU A 448 -13.07 -1.00 28.58
C GLU A 448 -13.39 -2.46 28.11
N PRO A 449 -14.56 -3.10 28.42
CA PRO A 449 -14.71 -4.19 29.40
C PRO A 449 -14.58 -5.62 28.81
N LEU A 450 -14.59 -5.78 27.47
CA LEU A 450 -14.27 -7.05 26.78
C LEU A 450 -12.83 -7.50 27.07
N SER A 451 -11.98 -6.53 27.41
CA SER A 451 -10.58 -6.71 27.80
C SER A 451 -10.39 -7.63 29.00
N GLN A 452 -11.31 -7.71 29.97
CA GLN A 452 -11.09 -8.54 31.17
C GLN A 452 -11.09 -10.04 30.84
N PHE A 453 -12.04 -10.51 30.03
CA PHE A 453 -12.08 -11.91 29.60
C PHE A 453 -10.86 -12.24 28.75
N ILE A 454 -10.55 -11.40 27.74
CA ILE A 454 -9.41 -11.60 26.84
C ILE A 454 -8.07 -11.57 27.61
N GLN A 455 -7.89 -10.63 28.54
CA GLN A 455 -6.73 -10.59 29.45
C GLN A 455 -6.68 -11.83 30.34
N SER A 456 -7.83 -12.36 30.78
CA SER A 456 -7.88 -13.55 31.63
C SER A 456 -7.50 -14.85 30.92
N ILE A 457 -7.53 -14.88 29.59
CA ILE A 457 -7.23 -16.07 28.77
C ILE A 457 -5.91 -15.96 28.00
N HIS A 458 -5.29 -14.78 27.94
CA HIS A 458 -3.95 -14.60 27.35
C HIS A 458 -2.91 -15.49 28.05
N GLY A 459 -2.09 -16.19 27.26
CA GLY A 459 -1.09 -17.14 27.75
C GLY A 459 -1.69 -18.38 28.42
N ARG A 460 -2.99 -18.66 28.25
CA ARG A 460 -3.67 -19.83 28.82
C ARG A 460 -4.22 -20.75 27.73
N PRO A 461 -4.43 -22.05 28.05
CA PRO A 461 -5.12 -22.96 27.15
C PRO A 461 -6.55 -22.51 26.88
N VAL A 462 -6.88 -22.40 25.60
CA VAL A 462 -8.20 -22.01 25.09
C VAL A 462 -8.70 -23.03 24.08
N VAL A 463 -10.01 -23.05 23.89
CA VAL A 463 -10.67 -23.75 22.79
C VAL A 463 -11.27 -22.70 21.88
N VAL A 464 -10.88 -22.72 20.60
CA VAL A 464 -11.44 -21.87 19.55
C VAL A 464 -12.28 -22.76 18.65
N LYS A 465 -13.59 -22.51 18.62
CA LYS A 465 -14.50 -23.21 17.71
C LYS A 465 -14.68 -22.40 16.44
N LEU A 466 -14.52 -23.03 15.29
CA LEU A 466 -14.80 -22.39 14.00
C LEU A 466 -16.26 -22.61 13.58
N ASN A 467 -16.76 -21.77 12.67
CA ASN A 467 -18.08 -21.91 12.03
C ASN A 467 -18.23 -23.23 11.26
N SER A 468 -17.11 -23.86 10.86
CA SER A 468 -17.08 -25.19 10.25
C SER A 468 -17.36 -26.34 11.24
N GLY A 469 -17.44 -26.05 12.55
CA GLY A 469 -17.61 -27.05 13.60
C GLY A 469 -16.31 -27.69 14.11
N VAL A 470 -15.17 -27.32 13.51
CA VAL A 470 -13.82 -27.75 13.96
C VAL A 470 -13.41 -26.97 15.20
N ASP A 471 -12.84 -27.66 16.18
CA ASP A 471 -12.31 -27.06 17.40
C ASP A 471 -10.77 -27.04 17.36
N TYR A 472 -10.16 -25.89 17.61
CA TYR A 472 -8.72 -25.76 17.84
C TYR A 472 -8.44 -25.55 19.32
N ARG A 473 -7.43 -26.24 19.84
CA ARG A 473 -7.02 -26.11 21.25
C ARG A 473 -5.55 -25.75 21.30
N GLY A 474 -5.21 -24.72 22.04
CA GLY A 474 -3.83 -24.24 22.15
C GLY A 474 -3.70 -23.18 23.21
N VAL A 475 -2.48 -22.72 23.47
CA VAL A 475 -2.20 -21.60 24.36
C VAL A 475 -2.39 -20.30 23.59
N LEU A 476 -3.23 -19.40 24.09
CA LEU A 476 -3.50 -18.12 23.42
C LEU A 476 -2.27 -17.22 23.45
N ALA A 477 -1.64 -17.00 22.29
CA ALA A 477 -0.47 -16.13 22.16
C ALA A 477 -0.88 -14.66 21.98
N CYS A 478 -1.83 -14.39 21.08
CA CYS A 478 -2.45 -13.07 20.94
C CYS A 478 -3.80 -13.15 20.23
N LEU A 479 -4.66 -12.16 20.46
CA LEU A 479 -5.95 -11.99 19.77
C LEU A 479 -6.23 -10.51 19.56
N ASP A 480 -6.77 -10.16 18.38
CA ASP A 480 -7.15 -8.78 18.04
C ASP A 480 -8.66 -8.52 18.19
N GLY A 481 -9.08 -7.27 17.96
CA GLY A 481 -10.49 -6.86 18.03
C GLY A 481 -11.40 -7.46 16.94
N TYR A 482 -10.84 -8.19 15.97
CA TYR A 482 -11.56 -8.88 14.90
C TYR A 482 -11.56 -10.40 15.10
N MET A 483 -11.15 -10.87 16.28
CA MET A 483 -11.06 -12.29 16.63
C MET A 483 -10.03 -13.08 15.80
N ASN A 484 -9.02 -12.42 15.21
CA ASN A 484 -7.88 -13.16 14.67
C ASN A 484 -7.02 -13.66 15.83
N ILE A 485 -6.68 -14.95 15.82
CA ILE A 485 -6.11 -15.66 16.98
C ILE A 485 -4.79 -16.32 16.60
N ALA A 486 -3.73 -16.02 17.34
CA ALA A 486 -2.53 -16.84 17.33
C ALA A 486 -2.57 -17.80 18.53
N LEU A 487 -2.39 -19.09 18.25
CA LEU A 487 -2.30 -20.16 19.23
C LEU A 487 -0.92 -20.80 19.15
N GLU A 488 -0.33 -21.09 20.30
CA GLU A 488 0.84 -21.95 20.45
C GLU A 488 0.39 -23.35 20.86
N GLN A 489 1.20 -24.38 20.57
CA GLN A 489 0.92 -25.78 20.93
C GLN A 489 -0.47 -26.25 20.48
N THR A 490 -0.84 -25.88 19.26
CA THR A 490 -2.17 -26.01 18.70
C THR A 490 -2.47 -27.43 18.24
N GLU A 491 -3.65 -27.92 18.61
CA GLU A 491 -4.23 -29.20 18.23
C GLU A 491 -5.58 -28.96 17.53
N GLU A 492 -5.85 -29.70 16.46
CA GLU A 492 -7.12 -29.67 15.74
C GLU A 492 -8.00 -30.85 16.14
N TYR A 493 -9.27 -30.59 16.42
CA TYR A 493 -10.27 -31.58 16.75
C TYR A 493 -11.46 -31.48 15.80
N VAL A 494 -11.79 -32.59 15.14
CA VAL A 494 -12.98 -32.72 14.29
C VAL A 494 -13.92 -33.73 14.94
N ASN A 495 -15.16 -33.33 15.22
CA ASN A 495 -16.14 -34.15 15.94
C ASN A 495 -15.61 -34.71 17.28
N GLY A 496 -14.80 -33.91 17.98
CA GLY A 496 -14.20 -34.29 19.27
C GLY A 496 -13.01 -35.24 19.20
N GLN A 497 -12.61 -35.70 18.01
CA GLN A 497 -11.42 -36.53 17.81
C GLN A 497 -10.24 -35.65 17.39
N LEU A 498 -9.09 -35.88 18.02
CA LEU A 498 -7.83 -35.24 17.63
C LEU A 498 -7.48 -35.63 16.19
N LYS A 499 -7.41 -34.64 15.31
CA LYS A 499 -7.11 -34.83 13.90
C LYS A 499 -5.65 -34.54 13.56
N ASP A 500 -5.10 -33.49 14.16
CA ASP A 500 -3.74 -33.04 13.85
C ASP A 500 -3.13 -32.16 14.96
N LYS A 501 -1.82 -31.90 14.88
CA LYS A 501 -1.07 -31.01 15.78
C LYS A 501 -0.18 -30.06 14.97
N TYR A 502 -0.36 -28.76 15.18
CA TYR A 502 0.21 -27.71 14.35
C TYR A 502 1.30 -26.87 15.02
N GLY A 503 1.52 -27.03 16.33
CA GLY A 503 2.45 -26.14 17.05
C GLY A 503 1.90 -24.72 17.04
N ASP A 504 2.51 -23.81 16.30
CA ASP A 504 1.99 -22.44 16.18
C ASP A 504 0.97 -22.35 15.05
N ALA A 505 -0.23 -21.87 15.36
CA ALA A 505 -1.34 -21.76 14.42
C ALA A 505 -1.99 -20.38 14.47
N PHE A 506 -2.34 -19.86 13.30
CA PHE A 506 -3.12 -18.64 13.18
C PHE A 506 -4.51 -18.93 12.63
N LEU A 507 -5.53 -18.47 13.36
CA LEU A 507 -6.94 -18.61 13.02
C LEU A 507 -7.52 -17.25 12.64
N ARG A 508 -8.12 -17.15 11.46
CA ARG A 508 -8.79 -15.92 10.99
C ARG A 508 -10.12 -15.71 11.72
N GLY A 509 -10.35 -14.49 12.20
CA GLY A 509 -11.48 -14.18 13.05
C GLY A 509 -12.86 -14.29 12.39
N ASN A 510 -12.95 -14.06 11.08
CA ASN A 510 -14.22 -14.25 10.34
C ASN A 510 -14.71 -15.70 10.34
N ASN A 511 -13.84 -16.67 10.68
CA ASN A 511 -14.19 -18.07 10.78
C ASN A 511 -14.44 -18.53 12.22
N VAL A 512 -14.19 -17.68 13.23
CA VAL A 512 -14.31 -18.04 14.65
C VAL A 512 -15.76 -17.88 15.09
N LEU A 513 -16.34 -18.98 15.60
CA LEU A 513 -17.67 -18.99 16.22
C LEU A 513 -17.60 -18.53 17.68
N TYR A 514 -16.68 -19.10 18.46
CA TYR A 514 -16.39 -18.64 19.83
C TYR A 514 -14.99 -19.04 20.28
N ILE A 515 -14.51 -18.36 21.33
CA ILE A 515 -13.36 -18.76 22.14
C ILE A 515 -13.82 -19.01 23.57
N SER A 516 -13.33 -20.09 24.19
CA SER A 516 -13.59 -20.39 25.59
C SER A 516 -12.33 -20.83 26.33
N SER A 517 -12.28 -20.59 27.63
CA SER A 517 -11.20 -21.13 28.46
C SER A 517 -11.37 -22.64 28.59
N GLN A 518 -10.26 -23.38 28.48
CA GLN A 518 -10.30 -24.82 28.71
C GLN A 518 -10.47 -25.05 30.22
N LYS A 519 -11.61 -25.59 30.66
CA LYS A 519 -11.80 -25.97 32.07
C LYS A 519 -10.70 -26.97 32.44
N ARG A 520 -9.93 -26.65 33.50
CA ARG A 520 -9.03 -27.63 34.14
C ARG A 520 -9.85 -28.87 34.46
N ARG A 521 -9.51 -30.01 33.86
CA ARG A 521 -9.83 -31.30 34.47
C ARG A 521 -9.00 -31.34 35.74
N TYR A 522 -9.64 -31.18 36.89
CA TYR A 522 -9.04 -31.65 38.14
C TYR A 522 -8.96 -33.17 38.01
N ASN A 523 -7.73 -33.68 38.00
CA ASN A 523 -7.50 -35.10 38.26
C ASN A 523 -7.80 -35.40 39.73
#